data_AF-A0A9W8JN01-F1
#
_entry.id   AF-A0A9W8JN01-F1
#
_cell.length_a   1.000
_cell.length_b   1.000
_cell.length_c   1.000
_cell.angle_alpha   90.00
_cell.angle_beta   90.00
_cell.angle_gamma   90.00
#
_symmetry.space_group_name_H-M   'P 1'
#
loop_
_entity.id
_entity.type
_entity.pdbx_description
1 polymer ?
#
loop_
_entity_poly.entity_id
_entity_poly.type
_entity_poly.pdbx_seq_one_letter_code
_entity_poly.pdbx_strand_id
1 'polypeptide(L)'
;MEPPRGFCRECECTSCQGIHRFESTCTRCSHCQRQDGGPYDPKTPQKPKPKRLKQLKQTPNARSTGDSIDSNQKKSADDRFLKANSLLKLPKCTKACAVTLQSEPGAGTEMCHIVARNKNTGPFRLSHFEFLWGIEYKEFCVDTSRNVCVSANLHRAFDEDSWALLPYDIGILSTMRLHYDSRTQNDPETSTLYGKRKAFRYVLLPLSSPRFHMPILRLRPPFVVPQTAADMHIFPYDTLPVLILHIEPHFVIWNLGEIFKRQGLTSKYIAGDPVLTPLRKYDTALRDCLEIFEMWYENSGVVL
;
A
#
# COMPACT_ATOMS: atom_id res chain seq x y z
N MET A 1 -14.42 9.75 -57.65
CA MET A 1 -14.34 8.68 -56.65
C MET A 1 -13.80 9.31 -55.37
N GLU A 2 -14.70 9.65 -54.45
CA GLU A 2 -14.37 10.24 -53.15
C GLU A 2 -14.27 9.14 -52.08
N PRO A 3 -13.44 9.28 -51.04
CA PRO A 3 -13.36 8.31 -49.95
C PRO A 3 -14.50 8.50 -48.93
N PRO A 4 -14.91 7.43 -48.21
CA PRO A 4 -16.01 7.48 -47.26
C PRO A 4 -15.60 8.18 -45.96
N ARG A 5 -16.53 8.98 -45.41
CA ARG A 5 -16.38 9.66 -44.12
C ARG A 5 -16.49 8.63 -42.98
N GLY A 6 -15.50 8.60 -42.10
CA GLY A 6 -15.46 7.74 -40.93
C GLY A 6 -16.47 8.14 -39.85
N PHE A 7 -17.05 7.12 -39.22
CA PHE A 7 -18.03 7.16 -38.14
C PHE A 7 -17.46 7.78 -36.84
N CYS A 8 -18.19 8.72 -36.23
CA CYS A 8 -18.07 9.02 -34.80
C CYS A 8 -18.98 8.05 -34.03
N ARG A 9 -18.42 7.39 -33.01
CA ARG A 9 -19.16 6.53 -32.08
C ARG A 9 -20.10 7.37 -31.21
N GLU A 10 -21.26 6.79 -30.95
CA GLU A 10 -22.40 7.34 -30.22
C GLU A 10 -22.03 7.80 -28.81
N CYS A 11 -22.46 9.02 -28.45
CA CYS A 11 -22.63 9.42 -27.06
C CYS A 11 -24.09 9.10 -26.68
N GLU A 12 -24.29 8.18 -25.75
CA GLU A 12 -25.61 7.93 -25.16
C GLU A 12 -26.00 9.10 -24.25
N CYS A 13 -26.93 9.93 -24.70
CA CYS A 13 -27.58 10.95 -23.88
C CYS A 13 -29.00 10.46 -23.58
N THR A 14 -29.24 10.01 -22.36
CA THR A 14 -30.48 9.33 -21.92
C THR A 14 -31.66 10.26 -21.59
N SER A 15 -31.64 11.53 -22.00
CA SER A 15 -32.68 12.50 -21.57
C SER A 15 -33.68 12.96 -22.65
N CYS A 16 -33.73 12.34 -23.84
CA CYS A 16 -34.69 12.73 -24.88
C CYS A 16 -35.47 11.52 -25.43
N GLN A 17 -36.58 11.17 -24.78
CA GLN A 17 -37.62 10.34 -25.39
C GLN A 17 -38.74 11.24 -25.93
N GLY A 18 -38.90 11.28 -27.26
CA GLY A 18 -40.01 11.96 -27.92
C GLY A 18 -39.79 12.15 -29.42
N ILE A 19 -40.59 11.47 -30.23
CA ILE A 19 -40.55 11.41 -31.69
C ILE A 19 -41.19 12.67 -32.30
N HIS A 20 -40.51 13.40 -33.20
CA HIS A 20 -40.94 13.75 -34.57
C HIS A 20 -39.94 14.69 -35.29
N ARG A 21 -39.98 14.61 -36.62
CA ARG A 21 -39.05 15.15 -37.63
C ARG A 21 -39.12 16.67 -37.85
N PHE A 22 -38.04 17.13 -38.50
CA PHE A 22 -37.83 18.31 -39.36
C PHE A 22 -37.19 19.57 -38.74
N GLU A 23 -36.03 19.89 -39.32
CA GLU A 23 -35.40 21.21 -39.48
C GLU A 23 -35.49 22.19 -38.30
N SER A 24 -34.45 22.20 -37.46
CA SER A 24 -33.94 23.44 -36.85
C SER A 24 -32.62 23.19 -36.13
N THR A 25 -31.71 24.15 -36.25
CA THR A 25 -30.39 24.20 -35.61
C THR A 25 -30.51 24.15 -34.09
N CYS A 26 -29.88 23.16 -33.44
CA CYS A 26 -29.72 23.12 -31.99
C CYS A 26 -28.67 24.14 -31.54
N THR A 27 -29.11 25.31 -31.05
CA THR A 27 -28.25 26.40 -30.53
C THR A 27 -28.16 26.42 -29.00
N ARG A 28 -28.51 25.35 -28.29
CA ARG A 28 -28.53 25.34 -26.81
C ARG A 28 -27.87 24.12 -26.17
N CYS A 29 -26.62 23.83 -26.53
CA CYS A 29 -25.74 23.02 -25.70
C CYS A 29 -24.60 23.90 -25.14
N SER A 30 -24.68 24.23 -23.85
CA SER A 30 -23.69 25.01 -23.08
C SER A 30 -22.38 24.27 -22.82
N HIS A 31 -22.15 23.12 -23.45
CA HIS A 31 -20.96 22.29 -23.28
C HIS A 31 -20.06 22.19 -24.52
N CYS A 32 -20.34 22.95 -25.59
CA CYS A 32 -19.56 22.93 -26.83
C CYS A 32 -19.01 24.29 -27.28
N GLN A 33 -18.92 25.30 -26.40
CA GLN A 33 -18.15 26.50 -26.71
C GLN A 33 -16.71 26.37 -26.20
N ARG A 34 -15.80 26.15 -27.14
CA ARG A 34 -14.37 26.46 -27.04
C ARG A 34 -14.19 27.96 -26.76
N GLN A 35 -13.18 28.30 -25.96
CA GLN A 35 -12.24 29.40 -26.25
C GLN A 35 -10.86 28.88 -25.80
N ASP A 36 -9.93 28.59 -26.72
CA ASP A 36 -9.10 29.54 -27.48
C ASP A 36 -8.23 30.42 -26.58
N GLY A 37 -6.92 30.19 -26.68
CA GLY A 37 -5.89 30.81 -25.87
C GLY A 37 -5.73 32.31 -26.15
N GLY A 38 -5.61 33.07 -25.07
CA GLY A 38 -5.10 34.44 -25.06
C GLY A 38 -3.66 34.51 -24.53
N PRO A 39 -2.91 35.57 -24.86
CA PRO A 39 -1.47 35.70 -24.61
C PRO A 39 -1.14 35.97 -23.13
N TYR A 40 -0.02 35.41 -22.71
CA TYR A 40 0.61 35.54 -21.39
C TYR A 40 1.12 36.98 -21.13
N ASP A 41 0.71 37.58 -20.02
CA ASP A 41 1.21 38.86 -19.50
C ASP A 41 2.07 38.63 -18.24
N PRO A 42 3.39 38.90 -18.26
CA PRO A 42 4.26 38.72 -17.12
C PRO A 42 4.41 40.04 -16.36
N LYS A 43 3.60 40.27 -15.32
CA LYS A 43 3.90 41.24 -14.25
C LYS A 43 3.00 41.05 -13.03
N THR A 44 3.49 40.32 -12.03
CA THR A 44 3.09 40.54 -10.63
C THR A 44 4.22 40.12 -9.69
N PRO A 45 4.46 40.87 -8.60
CA PRO A 45 5.76 40.93 -7.93
C PRO A 45 6.00 39.79 -6.93
N GLN A 46 7.26 39.37 -6.86
CA GLN A 46 7.78 38.38 -5.92
C GLN A 46 7.62 38.86 -4.47
N LYS A 47 6.95 38.05 -3.63
CA LYS A 47 6.91 38.27 -2.18
C LYS A 47 8.28 37.95 -1.53
N PRO A 48 8.72 38.74 -0.54
CA PRO A 48 10.05 38.62 0.06
C PRO A 48 10.18 37.38 0.97
N LYS A 49 11.36 36.74 0.89
CA LYS A 49 11.81 35.63 1.74
C LYS A 49 11.90 36.06 3.22
N PRO A 50 11.38 35.28 4.18
CA PRO A 50 11.61 35.56 5.59
C PRO A 50 13.05 35.24 6.01
N LYS A 51 13.59 36.16 6.83
CA LYS A 51 14.96 36.18 7.33
C LYS A 51 15.20 35.11 8.40
N ARG A 52 16.36 34.49 8.29
CA ARG A 52 17.00 33.53 9.20
C ARG A 52 17.17 34.16 10.59
N LEU A 53 16.43 33.69 11.60
CA LEU A 53 16.68 34.05 13.01
C LEU A 53 17.65 33.05 13.66
N LYS A 54 18.67 33.60 14.31
CA LYS A 54 19.73 32.87 15.02
C LYS A 54 19.17 32.28 16.33
N GLN A 55 19.31 30.97 16.51
CA GLN A 55 19.08 30.32 17.80
C GLN A 55 20.26 30.59 18.75
N LEU A 56 19.95 31.02 19.97
CA LEU A 56 20.87 31.09 21.10
C LEU A 56 20.30 30.25 22.27
N LYS A 57 21.08 29.22 22.62
CA LYS A 57 21.42 28.67 23.94
C LYS A 57 20.33 28.24 24.96
N GLN A 58 20.38 26.92 25.18
CA GLN A 58 20.59 26.19 26.46
C GLN A 58 19.51 26.17 27.56
N THR A 59 19.46 24.97 28.15
CA THR A 59 18.56 24.28 29.10
C THR A 59 18.45 24.87 30.52
N PRO A 60 17.50 24.38 31.36
CA PRO A 60 17.94 23.42 32.41
C PRO A 60 16.95 22.28 32.78
N ASN A 61 17.54 21.07 32.94
CA ASN A 61 17.41 20.01 33.97
C ASN A 61 16.10 19.60 34.68
N ALA A 62 15.96 18.25 34.78
CA ALA A 62 15.42 17.40 35.89
C ALA A 62 13.90 17.47 36.20
N ARG A 63 13.13 16.42 36.51
CA ARG A 63 13.23 14.98 36.88
C ARG A 63 11.83 14.38 36.59
N SER A 64 11.65 13.10 36.25
CA SER A 64 11.00 12.12 37.12
C SER A 64 10.83 10.77 36.41
N THR A 65 11.09 9.73 37.20
CA THR A 65 11.04 8.29 37.00
C THR A 65 9.67 7.72 36.63
N GLY A 66 9.66 6.71 35.77
CA GLY A 66 8.54 5.79 35.51
C GLY A 66 8.98 4.76 34.48
N ASP A 67 8.98 3.48 34.88
CA ASP A 67 9.62 2.35 34.19
C ASP A 67 9.30 2.28 32.68
N SER A 68 10.33 2.49 31.87
CA SER A 68 10.29 2.31 30.42
C SER A 68 11.17 1.13 30.07
N ILE A 69 10.57 0.09 29.49
CA ILE A 69 11.29 -0.99 28.84
C ILE A 69 12.25 -0.37 27.82
N ASP A 70 13.52 -0.63 28.06
CA ASP A 70 14.69 0.07 27.57
C ASP A 70 14.66 0.28 26.04
N SER A 71 14.43 1.52 25.60
CA SER A 71 14.42 1.91 24.18
C SER A 71 15.71 1.53 23.43
N ASN A 72 16.81 1.31 24.18
CA ASN A 72 18.08 0.84 23.67
C ASN A 72 18.05 -0.65 23.30
N GLN A 73 17.24 -1.48 23.96
CA GLN A 73 17.09 -2.90 23.60
C GLN A 73 16.30 -3.08 22.30
N LYS A 74 15.25 -2.28 22.08
CA LYS A 74 14.48 -2.31 20.82
C LYS A 74 15.31 -1.82 19.63
N LYS A 75 16.08 -0.74 19.81
CA LYS A 75 17.06 -0.26 18.82
C LYS A 75 18.18 -1.29 18.58
N SER A 76 18.68 -1.93 19.63
CA SER A 76 19.71 -2.98 19.50
C SER A 76 19.20 -4.23 18.77
N ALA A 77 17.93 -4.61 18.98
CA ALA A 77 17.30 -5.73 18.27
C ALA A 77 17.04 -5.40 16.79
N ASP A 78 16.53 -4.19 16.51
CA ASP A 78 16.32 -3.72 15.14
C ASP A 78 17.67 -3.54 14.39
N ASP A 79 18.71 -3.01 15.04
CA ASP A 79 20.05 -2.87 14.46
C ASP A 79 20.75 -4.23 14.27
N ARG A 80 20.65 -5.15 15.23
CA ARG A 80 21.17 -6.53 15.07
C ARG A 80 20.44 -7.27 13.95
N PHE A 81 19.14 -7.05 13.79
CA PHE A 81 18.35 -7.64 12.71
C PHE A 81 18.70 -7.04 11.35
N LEU A 82 18.78 -5.71 11.23
CA LEU A 82 19.25 -5.05 10.00
C LEU A 82 20.66 -5.48 9.61
N LYS A 83 21.54 -5.70 10.60
CA LYS A 83 22.90 -6.22 10.40
C LYS A 83 22.92 -7.73 10.06
N ALA A 84 22.05 -8.54 10.64
CA ALA A 84 21.86 -9.94 10.26
C ALA A 84 21.27 -10.08 8.83
N ASN A 85 20.48 -9.11 8.38
CA ASN A 85 19.93 -9.09 7.02
C ASN A 85 20.86 -8.45 5.99
N SER A 86 21.79 -7.57 6.40
CA SER A 86 22.93 -7.22 5.56
C SER A 86 23.84 -8.44 5.34
N LEU A 87 23.90 -9.36 6.31
CA LEU A 87 24.53 -10.68 6.18
C LEU A 87 23.69 -11.69 5.37
N LEU A 88 22.35 -11.56 5.33
CA LEU A 88 21.53 -12.31 4.36
C LEU A 88 21.90 -11.99 2.91
N LYS A 89 22.69 -10.92 2.66
CA LYS A 89 23.07 -10.44 1.33
C LYS A 89 21.93 -10.70 0.36
N LEU A 90 20.71 -10.22 0.69
CA LEU A 90 19.56 -10.35 -0.20
C LEU A 90 20.07 -9.84 -1.56
N PRO A 91 20.30 -10.73 -2.54
CA PRO A 91 21.18 -10.34 -3.62
C PRO A 91 20.50 -9.19 -4.34
N LYS A 92 21.28 -8.14 -4.67
CA LYS A 92 20.77 -6.93 -5.33
C LYS A 92 19.89 -7.38 -6.50
N CYS A 93 18.58 -7.21 -6.39
CA CYS A 93 17.57 -7.72 -7.33
C CYS A 93 17.67 -9.23 -7.61
N THR A 94 17.47 -10.09 -6.61
CA THR A 94 17.11 -11.48 -6.95
C THR A 94 15.73 -11.52 -7.55
N LYS A 95 15.63 -12.17 -8.71
CA LYS A 95 14.41 -12.71 -9.34
C LYS A 95 13.68 -13.76 -8.47
N ALA A 96 13.97 -13.79 -7.17
CA ALA A 96 13.47 -14.79 -6.24
C ALA A 96 12.21 -14.30 -5.53
N CYS A 97 11.27 -15.21 -5.31
CA CYS A 97 10.07 -14.94 -4.53
C CYS A 97 10.43 -14.61 -3.09
N ALA A 98 9.84 -13.56 -2.52
CA ALA A 98 10.18 -13.15 -1.17
C ALA A 98 9.65 -14.12 -0.09
N VAL A 99 8.62 -14.90 -0.42
CA VAL A 99 7.96 -15.89 0.46
C VAL A 99 8.63 -17.26 0.38
N THR A 100 9.04 -17.73 -0.80
CA THR A 100 9.69 -19.04 -0.96
C THR A 100 11.21 -18.95 -1.05
N LEU A 101 11.76 -17.75 -1.32
CA LEU A 101 13.16 -17.51 -1.67
C LEU A 101 13.65 -18.30 -2.89
N GLN A 102 12.74 -18.93 -3.65
CA GLN A 102 13.04 -19.63 -4.87
C GLN A 102 13.16 -18.64 -6.02
N SER A 103 14.24 -18.75 -6.79
CA SER A 103 14.33 -18.21 -8.14
C SER A 103 14.03 -19.35 -9.10
N GLU A 104 12.93 -19.29 -9.84
CA GLU A 104 12.64 -20.33 -10.81
C GLU A 104 13.51 -20.16 -12.06
N PRO A 105 14.36 -21.13 -12.42
CA PRO A 105 15.08 -21.10 -13.69
C PRO A 105 14.06 -21.35 -14.80
N GLY A 106 13.75 -20.33 -15.59
CA GLY A 106 12.87 -20.46 -16.77
C GLY A 106 11.39 -20.14 -16.54
N ALA A 107 10.89 -20.18 -15.31
CA ALA A 107 9.61 -19.55 -15.01
C ALA A 107 9.85 -18.07 -14.72
N GLY A 108 9.18 -17.20 -15.47
CA GLY A 108 9.27 -15.77 -15.27
C GLY A 108 8.92 -15.42 -13.82
N THR A 109 9.76 -14.60 -13.20
CA THR A 109 9.39 -13.89 -11.98
C THR A 109 8.11 -13.10 -12.26
N GLU A 110 6.98 -13.54 -11.72
CA GLU A 110 5.77 -12.74 -11.80
C GLU A 110 5.80 -11.63 -10.76
N MET A 111 5.58 -10.41 -11.24
CA MET A 111 5.35 -9.24 -10.40
C MET A 111 3.89 -9.20 -10.03
N CYS A 112 3.64 -9.21 -8.71
CA CYS A 112 2.32 -9.14 -8.11
C CYS A 112 2.20 -7.77 -7.42
N HIS A 113 1.37 -6.88 -7.95
CA HIS A 113 1.08 -5.61 -7.26
C HIS A 113 0.21 -5.89 -6.03
N ILE A 114 0.60 -5.38 -4.86
CA ILE A 114 -0.20 -5.50 -3.64
C ILE A 114 -1.53 -4.77 -3.82
N VAL A 115 -1.48 -3.55 -4.34
CA VAL A 115 -2.65 -2.83 -4.84
C VAL A 115 -2.67 -2.93 -6.35
N ALA A 116 -3.58 -3.74 -6.89
CA ALA A 116 -3.66 -4.03 -8.32
C ALA A 116 -3.95 -2.78 -9.16
N ARG A 117 -3.35 -2.71 -10.34
CA ARG A 117 -3.51 -1.60 -11.31
C ARG A 117 -4.95 -1.42 -11.80
N ASN A 118 -5.68 -2.51 -11.95
CA ASN A 118 -7.00 -2.55 -12.59
C ASN A 118 -8.17 -2.58 -11.61
N LYS A 119 -7.93 -2.70 -10.30
CA LYS A 119 -8.99 -2.82 -9.29
C LYS A 119 -9.68 -1.47 -9.12
N ASN A 120 -10.58 -1.11 -10.05
CA ASN A 120 -11.62 -0.07 -10.00
C ASN A 120 -11.38 1.06 -8.99
N THR A 121 -10.16 1.56 -8.93
CA THR A 121 -9.79 2.73 -8.16
C THR A 121 -10.10 3.86 -9.09
N GLY A 122 -11.40 4.18 -9.18
CA GLY A 122 -11.85 5.35 -9.89
C GLY A 122 -10.98 6.54 -9.49
N PRO A 123 -10.78 7.51 -10.38
CA PRO A 123 -9.85 8.62 -10.17
C PRO A 123 -10.05 9.32 -8.82
N PHE A 124 -11.29 9.35 -8.32
CA PHE A 124 -11.64 9.81 -6.98
C PHE A 124 -10.97 9.03 -5.84
N ARG A 125 -10.93 7.70 -5.88
CA ARG A 125 -10.28 6.89 -4.84
C ARG A 125 -8.77 7.11 -4.83
N LEU A 126 -8.12 7.17 -6.00
CA LEU A 126 -6.68 7.44 -6.06
C LEU A 126 -6.35 8.85 -5.55
N SER A 127 -7.12 9.86 -5.98
CA SER A 127 -6.95 11.24 -5.52
C SER A 127 -7.18 11.36 -4.00
N HIS A 128 -8.11 10.56 -3.46
CA HIS A 128 -8.35 10.50 -2.03
C HIS A 128 -7.17 9.90 -1.27
N PHE A 129 -6.59 8.79 -1.77
CA PHE A 129 -5.37 8.23 -1.18
C PHE A 129 -4.15 9.13 -1.35
N GLU A 130 -4.03 9.86 -2.46
CA GLU A 130 -3.01 10.91 -2.63
C GLU A 130 -3.13 11.95 -1.52
N PHE A 131 -4.32 12.52 -1.36
CA PHE A 131 -4.60 13.49 -0.32
C PHE A 131 -4.32 12.91 1.08
N LEU A 132 -4.80 11.69 1.37
CA LEU A 132 -4.61 11.03 2.66
C LEU A 132 -3.14 10.75 2.96
N TRP A 133 -2.39 10.27 1.97
CA TRP A 133 -0.98 9.94 2.13
C TRP A 133 -0.09 11.17 1.94
N GLY A 134 -0.67 12.37 1.78
CA GLY A 134 0.09 13.60 1.58
C GLY A 134 0.95 13.57 0.32
N ILE A 135 0.58 12.76 -0.66
CA ILE A 135 1.19 12.68 -1.97
C ILE A 135 0.58 13.79 -2.83
N GLU A 136 1.40 14.42 -3.66
CA GLU A 136 0.91 15.45 -4.58
C GLU A 136 -0.16 14.89 -5.54
N TYR A 137 -1.09 15.74 -5.94
CA TYR A 137 -2.20 15.35 -6.81
C TYR A 137 -1.69 14.79 -8.14
N LYS A 138 -2.20 13.61 -8.53
CA LYS A 138 -1.80 12.81 -9.70
C LYS A 138 -0.36 12.26 -9.67
N GLU A 139 0.33 12.32 -8.54
CA GLU A 139 1.67 11.73 -8.38
C GLU A 139 1.62 10.32 -7.78
N PHE A 140 0.45 9.80 -7.40
CA PHE A 140 0.36 8.43 -6.88
C PHE A 140 0.49 7.39 -7.99
N CYS A 141 1.67 6.78 -8.03
CA CYS A 141 1.97 5.70 -8.95
C CYS A 141 1.82 4.34 -8.26
N VAL A 142 0.76 3.61 -8.61
CA VAL A 142 0.60 2.20 -8.20
C VAL A 142 1.67 1.29 -8.79
N ASP A 143 2.32 1.70 -9.89
CA ASP A 143 3.41 0.95 -10.55
C ASP A 143 4.79 1.30 -9.98
N THR A 144 4.83 1.55 -8.68
CA THR A 144 6.09 1.73 -7.94
C THR A 144 6.61 0.39 -7.47
N SER A 145 7.93 0.23 -7.39
CA SER A 145 8.53 -0.94 -6.75
C SER A 145 8.02 -1.12 -5.32
N ARG A 146 7.65 -0.04 -4.63
CA ARG A 146 7.11 -0.07 -3.26
C ARG A 146 5.72 -0.73 -3.14
N ASN A 147 5.10 -1.12 -4.24
CA ASN A 147 3.81 -1.81 -4.32
C ASN A 147 3.94 -3.20 -4.98
N VAL A 148 5.16 -3.66 -5.31
CA VAL A 148 5.34 -4.93 -6.03
C VAL A 148 5.96 -5.99 -5.13
N CYS A 149 5.29 -7.14 -5.05
CA CYS A 149 5.83 -8.37 -4.50
C CYS A 149 6.21 -9.33 -5.64
N VAL A 150 7.20 -10.18 -5.40
CA VAL A 150 7.54 -11.27 -6.32
C VAL A 150 7.03 -12.58 -5.72
N SER A 151 6.10 -13.24 -6.40
CA SER A 151 5.71 -14.61 -6.05
C SER A 151 4.88 -15.28 -7.15
N ALA A 152 5.51 -15.93 -8.14
CA ALA A 152 4.77 -16.64 -9.20
C ALA A 152 3.81 -17.70 -8.63
N ASN A 153 4.30 -18.57 -7.75
CA ASN A 153 3.49 -19.68 -7.22
C ASN A 153 2.38 -19.25 -6.26
N LEU A 154 2.48 -18.04 -5.66
CA LEU A 154 1.43 -17.53 -4.76
C LEU A 154 0.62 -16.40 -5.37
N HIS A 155 0.95 -15.95 -6.59
CA HIS A 155 0.27 -14.84 -7.27
C HIS A 155 -1.21 -15.13 -7.45
N ARG A 156 -1.52 -16.30 -8.01
CA ARG A 156 -2.92 -16.72 -8.20
C ARG A 156 -3.70 -16.78 -6.89
N ALA A 157 -3.09 -17.31 -5.84
CA ALA A 157 -3.70 -17.35 -4.52
C ALA A 157 -3.89 -15.94 -3.92
N PHE A 158 -3.02 -15.00 -4.26
CA PHE A 158 -3.13 -13.60 -3.86
C PHE A 158 -4.28 -12.89 -4.60
N ASP A 159 -4.40 -13.11 -5.92
CA ASP A 159 -5.49 -12.55 -6.74
C ASP A 159 -6.86 -13.06 -6.31
N GLU A 160 -6.93 -14.31 -5.83
CA GLU A 160 -8.11 -14.93 -5.23
C GLU A 160 -8.34 -14.50 -3.77
N ASP A 161 -7.63 -13.47 -3.27
CA ASP A 161 -7.65 -12.97 -1.88
C ASP A 161 -7.50 -14.10 -0.83
N SER A 162 -6.76 -15.15 -1.13
CA SER A 162 -6.64 -16.32 -0.23
C SER A 162 -5.56 -16.15 0.85
N TRP A 163 -4.79 -15.09 0.78
CA TRP A 163 -3.84 -14.66 1.81
C TRP A 163 -3.58 -13.16 1.69
N ALA A 164 -3.07 -12.56 2.75
CA ALA A 164 -2.65 -11.17 2.78
C ALA A 164 -1.33 -11.00 3.53
N LEU A 165 -0.68 -9.84 3.35
CA LEU A 165 0.44 -9.43 4.19
C LEU A 165 -0.10 -8.65 5.39
N LEU A 166 0.47 -8.91 6.56
CA LEU A 166 0.20 -8.15 7.78
C LEU A 166 1.49 -7.49 8.27
N PRO A 167 1.54 -6.15 8.41
CA PRO A 167 2.69 -5.46 9.00
C PRO A 167 2.99 -6.02 10.40
N TYR A 168 4.25 -6.41 10.62
CA TYR A 168 4.71 -6.97 11.89
C TYR A 168 5.07 -5.89 12.92
N ASP A 169 5.53 -4.73 12.45
CA ASP A 169 6.07 -3.68 13.33
C ASP A 169 4.96 -2.79 13.90
N ILE A 170 4.48 -3.12 15.11
CA ILE A 170 3.47 -2.34 15.83
C ILE A 170 3.92 -0.88 16.04
N GLY A 171 5.23 -0.62 16.14
CA GLY A 171 5.72 0.75 16.28
C GLY A 171 5.39 1.61 15.06
N ILE A 172 5.54 1.05 13.86
CA ILE A 172 5.14 1.72 12.62
C ILE A 172 3.63 1.95 12.59
N LEU A 173 2.82 0.96 12.95
CA LEU A 173 1.37 1.09 12.98
C LEU A 173 0.92 2.16 13.98
N SER A 174 1.51 2.20 15.18
CA SER A 174 1.24 3.24 16.18
C SER A 174 1.61 4.64 15.66
N THR A 175 2.76 4.78 14.99
CA THR A 175 3.15 6.06 14.37
C THR A 175 2.19 6.48 13.27
N MET A 176 1.79 5.55 12.40
CA MET A 176 0.80 5.81 11.36
C MET A 176 -0.53 6.25 11.96
N ARG A 177 -1.05 5.51 12.94
CA ARG A 177 -2.28 5.85 13.65
C ARG A 177 -2.24 7.25 14.24
N LEU A 178 -1.20 7.58 15.02
CA LEU A 178 -1.04 8.91 15.60
C LEU A 178 -0.98 10.00 14.52
N HIS A 179 -0.31 9.72 13.40
CA HIS A 179 -0.23 10.66 12.29
C HIS A 179 -1.61 10.92 11.66
N TYR A 180 -2.40 9.87 11.43
CA TYR A 180 -3.72 10.01 10.83
C TYR A 180 -4.76 10.57 11.81
N ASP A 181 -4.67 10.26 13.10
CA ASP A 181 -5.54 10.80 14.15
C ASP A 181 -5.33 12.31 14.37
N SER A 182 -4.08 12.77 14.31
CA SER A 182 -3.72 14.18 14.55
C SER A 182 -3.71 15.05 13.29
N ARG A 183 -4.17 14.49 12.16
CA ARG A 183 -3.91 15.10 10.86
C ARG A 183 -4.62 16.43 10.67
N THR A 184 -3.86 17.46 10.33
CA THR A 184 -4.35 18.77 9.90
C THR A 184 -4.09 18.98 8.41
N GLN A 185 -4.79 19.93 7.78
CA GLN A 185 -4.64 20.23 6.33
C GLN A 185 -3.20 20.60 5.90
N ASN A 186 -2.29 20.91 6.85
CA ASN A 186 -0.92 21.36 6.58
C ASN A 186 0.15 20.33 6.95
N ASP A 187 -0.21 19.07 7.20
CA ASP A 187 0.77 18.10 7.67
C ASP A 187 1.78 17.69 6.59
N PRO A 188 3.04 17.46 7.01
CA PRO A 188 4.10 17.05 6.11
C PRO A 188 3.78 15.71 5.43
N GLU A 189 4.35 15.53 4.24
CA GLU A 189 4.27 14.32 3.42
C GLU A 189 4.52 13.05 4.26
N THR A 190 3.71 12.01 4.04
CA THR A 190 3.86 10.72 4.73
C THR A 190 5.19 10.02 4.42
N SER A 191 5.92 10.50 3.41
CA SER A 191 7.30 10.10 3.10
C SER A 191 8.23 10.18 4.33
N THR A 192 7.89 11.04 5.30
CA THR A 192 8.62 11.17 6.57
C THR A 192 8.32 10.08 7.59
N LEU A 193 7.16 9.39 7.51
CA LEU A 193 6.72 8.40 8.51
C LEU A 193 7.70 7.24 8.67
N TYR A 194 8.36 6.86 7.58
CA TYR A 194 9.29 5.74 7.56
C TYR A 194 10.76 6.19 7.71
N GLY A 195 11.01 7.50 7.76
CA GLY A 195 12.34 8.09 7.80
C GLY A 195 13.22 7.58 6.65
N LYS A 196 14.31 6.89 6.97
CA LYS A 196 15.24 6.31 5.98
C LYS A 196 15.02 4.81 5.73
N ARG A 197 13.96 4.21 6.29
CA ARG A 197 13.69 2.77 6.14
C ARG A 197 13.30 2.47 4.69
N LYS A 198 13.84 1.38 4.15
CA LYS A 198 13.56 0.87 2.79
C LYS A 198 13.03 -0.56 2.78
N ALA A 199 12.89 -1.14 3.96
CA ALA A 199 12.45 -2.52 4.15
C ALA A 199 11.61 -2.59 5.43
N PHE A 200 10.59 -3.42 5.37
CA PHE A 200 9.55 -3.56 6.37
C PHE A 200 9.29 -5.03 6.62
N ARG A 201 8.81 -5.33 7.83
CA ARG A 201 8.58 -6.69 8.31
C ARG A 201 7.10 -7.04 8.16
N TYR A 202 6.83 -8.22 7.64
CA TYR A 202 5.48 -8.72 7.40
C TYR A 202 5.32 -10.16 7.85
N VAL A 203 4.10 -10.51 8.22
CA VAL A 203 3.66 -11.90 8.40
C VAL A 203 2.72 -12.23 7.26
N LEU A 204 2.80 -13.46 6.76
CA LEU A 204 1.80 -13.97 5.84
C LEU A 204 0.56 -14.34 6.66
N LEU A 205 -0.54 -13.64 6.42
CA LEU A 205 -1.83 -13.93 7.02
C LEU A 205 -2.62 -14.82 6.06
N PRO A 206 -2.77 -16.13 6.33
CA PRO A 206 -3.66 -16.95 5.53
C PRO A 206 -5.11 -16.47 5.75
N LEU A 207 -5.87 -16.41 4.67
CA LEU A 207 -7.30 -16.13 4.72
C LEU A 207 -8.03 -17.44 4.43
N SER A 208 -9.18 -17.66 5.07
CA SER A 208 -9.90 -18.95 5.11
C SER A 208 -10.58 -19.23 3.76
N SER A 209 -9.76 -19.40 2.73
CA SER A 209 -10.10 -19.97 1.45
C SER A 209 -9.66 -21.43 1.47
N PRO A 210 -10.55 -22.39 1.13
CA PRO A 210 -10.18 -23.81 1.12
C PRO A 210 -8.97 -24.10 0.21
N ARG A 211 -8.66 -23.21 -0.74
CA ARG A 211 -7.55 -23.34 -1.69
C ARG A 211 -6.16 -22.99 -1.11
N PHE A 212 -6.08 -22.34 0.05
CA PHE A 212 -4.80 -21.87 0.60
C PHE A 212 -4.28 -22.69 1.79
N HIS A 213 -4.44 -24.01 1.69
CA HIS A 213 -3.86 -24.99 2.62
C HIS A 213 -2.59 -25.67 2.05
N MET A 214 -2.08 -25.18 0.92
CA MET A 214 -0.93 -25.78 0.23
C MET A 214 0.38 -25.47 0.98
N PRO A 215 1.25 -26.47 1.21
CA PRO A 215 2.55 -26.22 1.86
C PRO A 215 3.39 -25.19 1.12
N ILE A 216 4.01 -24.28 1.87
CA ILE A 216 4.97 -23.32 1.36
C ILE A 216 6.37 -23.90 1.57
N LEU A 217 7.06 -24.22 0.47
CA LEU A 217 8.47 -24.59 0.50
C LEU A 217 9.33 -23.32 0.47
N ARG A 218 10.10 -23.07 1.51
CA ARG A 218 11.01 -21.92 1.62
C ARG A 218 12.46 -22.36 1.67
N LEU A 219 13.29 -21.85 0.77
CA LEU A 219 14.72 -22.15 0.78
C LEU A 219 15.40 -21.55 2.03
N ARG A 220 16.30 -22.32 2.66
CA ARG A 220 17.12 -21.81 3.76
C ARG A 220 18.29 -20.97 3.25
N PRO A 221 18.48 -19.74 3.79
CA PRO A 221 19.76 -19.05 3.67
C PRO A 221 20.83 -19.74 4.54
N PRO A 222 22.13 -19.65 4.19
CA PRO A 222 22.68 -19.05 2.97
C PRO A 222 22.42 -19.93 1.74
N PHE A 223 22.27 -19.29 0.57
CA PHE A 223 22.07 -19.94 -0.72
C PHE A 223 23.36 -20.63 -1.21
N VAL A 224 23.84 -21.61 -0.46
CA VAL A 224 25.05 -22.37 -0.81
C VAL A 224 24.63 -23.52 -1.72
N VAL A 225 25.31 -23.64 -2.85
CA VAL A 225 25.10 -24.75 -3.79
C VAL A 225 25.77 -26.01 -3.23
N PRO A 226 25.13 -27.19 -3.30
CA PRO A 226 23.81 -27.43 -3.88
C PRO A 226 22.68 -27.00 -2.93
N GLN A 227 21.71 -26.24 -3.46
CA GLN A 227 20.52 -25.80 -2.72
C GLN A 227 19.62 -27.01 -2.43
N THR A 228 19.91 -27.75 -1.36
CA THR A 228 19.16 -28.97 -1.00
C THR A 228 18.29 -28.80 0.24
N ALA A 229 18.40 -27.67 0.93
CA ALA A 229 17.69 -27.42 2.18
C ALA A 229 16.53 -26.43 1.97
N ALA A 230 15.31 -26.97 1.88
CA ALA A 230 14.07 -26.21 2.00
C ALA A 230 13.37 -26.56 3.33
N ASP A 231 12.77 -25.56 3.96
CA ASP A 231 11.83 -25.75 5.05
C ASP A 231 10.42 -25.77 4.49
N MET A 232 9.61 -26.71 4.97
CA MET A 232 8.21 -26.81 4.61
C MET A 232 7.37 -26.15 5.70
N HIS A 233 6.62 -25.13 5.32
CA HIS A 233 5.69 -24.44 6.19
C HIS A 233 4.26 -24.81 5.81
N ILE A 234 3.50 -25.33 6.77
CA ILE A 234 2.12 -25.78 6.56
C ILE A 234 1.15 -24.81 7.21
N PHE A 235 -0.08 -24.73 6.69
CA PHE A 235 -1.16 -23.92 7.24
C PHE A 235 -1.33 -24.15 8.76
N PRO A 236 -1.50 -23.11 9.60
CA PRO A 236 -1.69 -21.69 9.27
C PRO A 236 -0.38 -20.89 9.06
N TYR A 237 0.72 -21.58 8.75
CA TYR A 237 2.04 -21.01 8.45
C TYR A 237 2.68 -20.25 9.62
N ASP A 238 2.39 -20.66 10.84
CA ASP A 238 2.96 -20.08 12.06
C ASP A 238 4.48 -20.30 12.19
N THR A 239 4.99 -21.31 11.50
CA THR A 239 6.43 -21.59 11.36
C THR A 239 7.11 -20.79 10.25
N LEU A 240 6.36 -20.13 9.36
CA LEU A 240 6.93 -19.30 8.30
C LEU A 240 7.59 -18.07 8.94
N PRO A 241 8.86 -17.77 8.63
CA PRO A 241 9.55 -16.64 9.24
C PRO A 241 8.93 -15.31 8.81
N VAL A 242 9.12 -14.30 9.64
CA VAL A 242 8.78 -12.91 9.32
C VAL A 242 9.46 -12.52 8.01
N LEU A 243 8.65 -12.09 7.04
CA LEU A 243 9.06 -11.67 5.71
C LEU A 243 9.63 -10.26 5.78
N ILE A 244 10.68 -9.99 5.00
CA ILE A 244 11.28 -8.66 4.89
C ILE A 244 11.10 -8.20 3.45
N LEU A 245 10.25 -7.20 3.26
CA LEU A 245 9.87 -6.71 1.93
C LEU A 245 10.15 -5.21 1.84
N HIS A 246 10.37 -4.72 0.63
CA HIS A 246 10.53 -3.29 0.34
C HIS A 246 9.20 -2.58 0.10
N ILE A 247 8.10 -3.32 0.23
CA ILE A 247 6.74 -2.82 0.07
C ILE A 247 6.45 -1.88 1.22
N GLU A 248 5.81 -0.74 0.97
CA GLU A 248 5.45 0.18 2.06
C GLU A 248 4.18 -0.27 2.79
N PRO A 249 4.10 -0.08 4.12
CA PRO A 249 2.93 -0.44 4.92
C PRO A 249 1.60 0.17 4.41
N HIS A 250 1.61 1.36 3.80
CA HIS A 250 0.41 1.96 3.20
C HIS A 250 -0.31 1.03 2.21
N PHE A 251 0.43 0.46 1.25
CA PHE A 251 -0.13 -0.46 0.25
C PHE A 251 -0.67 -1.74 0.87
N VAL A 252 0.05 -2.26 1.88
CA VAL A 252 -0.34 -3.49 2.57
C VAL A 252 -1.61 -3.29 3.38
N ILE A 253 -1.70 -2.20 4.15
CA ILE A 253 -2.89 -1.88 4.94
C ILE A 253 -4.10 -1.67 4.03
N TRP A 254 -3.91 -0.97 2.91
CA TRP A 254 -4.98 -0.78 1.93
C TRP A 254 -5.45 -2.13 1.36
N ASN A 255 -4.55 -2.95 0.83
CA ASN A 255 -4.92 -4.26 0.28
C ASN A 255 -5.63 -5.13 1.33
N LEU A 256 -5.08 -5.21 2.55
CA LEU A 256 -5.66 -5.98 3.65
C LEU A 256 -7.09 -5.53 3.99
N GLY A 257 -7.31 -4.21 4.12
CA GLY A 257 -8.63 -3.65 4.39
C GLY A 257 -9.65 -3.94 3.28
N GLU A 258 -9.26 -3.79 2.01
CA GLU A 258 -10.13 -4.12 0.86
C GLU A 258 -10.48 -5.61 0.82
N ILE A 259 -9.55 -6.49 1.17
CA ILE A 259 -9.82 -7.93 1.26
C ILE A 259 -10.82 -8.21 2.38
N PHE A 260 -10.59 -7.66 3.57
CA PHE A 260 -11.48 -7.86 4.72
C PHE A 260 -12.89 -7.36 4.44
N LYS A 261 -13.01 -6.17 3.85
CA LYS A 261 -14.31 -5.61 3.44
C LYS A 261 -15.02 -6.49 2.41
N ARG A 262 -14.31 -6.98 1.39
CA ARG A 262 -14.90 -7.82 0.33
C ARG A 262 -15.37 -9.18 0.84
N GLN A 263 -14.64 -9.76 1.79
CA GLN A 263 -14.96 -11.05 2.39
C GLN A 263 -15.87 -10.96 3.63
N GLY A 264 -16.21 -9.75 4.10
CA GLY A 264 -17.00 -9.56 5.32
C GLY A 264 -16.26 -9.98 6.60
N LEU A 265 -14.92 -9.93 6.59
CA LEU A 265 -14.08 -10.25 7.74
C LEU A 265 -13.94 -9.05 8.69
N THR A 266 -13.60 -9.32 9.95
CA THR A 266 -13.43 -8.29 10.98
C THR A 266 -12.09 -8.45 11.69
N SER A 267 -11.72 -7.48 12.55
CA SER A 267 -10.53 -7.59 13.40
C SER A 267 -10.53 -8.80 14.34
N LYS A 268 -11.68 -9.45 14.54
CA LYS A 268 -11.81 -10.70 15.30
C LYS A 268 -11.50 -11.95 14.47
N TYR A 269 -11.13 -11.81 13.20
CA TYR A 269 -10.90 -12.94 12.29
C TYR A 269 -9.94 -13.99 12.87
N ILE A 270 -8.73 -13.58 13.29
CA ILE A 270 -7.74 -14.49 13.88
C ILE A 270 -8.24 -15.06 15.22
N ALA A 271 -8.81 -14.22 16.09
CA ALA A 271 -9.29 -14.65 17.40
C ALA A 271 -10.47 -15.63 17.32
N GLY A 272 -11.32 -15.47 16.30
CA GLY A 272 -12.56 -16.22 16.08
C GLY A 272 -12.39 -17.57 15.40
N ASP A 273 -11.25 -17.82 14.76
CA ASP A 273 -10.95 -19.11 14.11
C ASP A 273 -9.95 -19.92 14.98
N PRO A 274 -10.36 -21.06 15.57
CA PRO A 274 -9.47 -21.90 16.36
C PRO A 274 -8.24 -22.38 15.60
N VAL A 275 -8.33 -22.56 14.27
CA VAL A 275 -7.20 -23.01 13.45
C VAL A 275 -6.11 -21.94 13.36
N LEU A 276 -6.49 -20.66 13.50
CA LEU A 276 -5.56 -19.53 13.50
C LEU A 276 -5.02 -19.18 14.89
N THR A 277 -5.28 -20.01 15.91
CA THR A 277 -4.77 -19.80 17.29
C THR A 277 -3.28 -19.45 17.35
N PRO A 278 -2.37 -20.10 16.59
CA PRO A 278 -0.95 -19.74 16.59
C PRO A 278 -0.64 -18.31 16.14
N LEU A 279 -1.55 -17.67 15.40
CA LEU A 279 -1.41 -16.32 14.86
C LEU A 279 -2.01 -15.23 15.77
N ARG A 280 -2.66 -15.58 16.89
CA ARG A 280 -3.27 -14.60 17.83
C ARG A 280 -2.29 -13.56 18.38
N LYS A 281 -1.00 -13.89 18.41
CA LYS A 281 0.08 -12.93 18.73
C LYS A 281 0.10 -11.70 17.80
N TYR A 282 -0.59 -11.76 16.67
CA TYR A 282 -0.71 -10.68 15.69
C TYR A 282 -2.06 -9.95 15.71
N ASP A 283 -2.97 -10.28 16.64
CA ASP A 283 -4.32 -9.68 16.73
C ASP A 283 -4.26 -8.15 16.84
N THR A 284 -3.34 -7.62 17.64
CA THR A 284 -3.15 -6.17 17.78
C THR A 284 -2.73 -5.52 16.47
N ALA A 285 -1.79 -6.13 15.74
CA ALA A 285 -1.35 -5.59 14.47
C ALA A 285 -2.48 -5.62 13.42
N LEU A 286 -3.28 -6.69 13.38
CA LEU A 286 -4.45 -6.78 12.51
C LEU A 286 -5.46 -5.69 12.83
N ARG A 287 -5.83 -5.55 14.10
CA ARG A 287 -6.76 -4.51 14.55
C ARG A 287 -6.26 -3.11 14.17
N ASP A 288 -5.00 -2.79 14.47
CA ASP A 288 -4.43 -1.48 14.16
C ASP A 288 -4.43 -1.21 12.64
N CYS A 289 -4.14 -2.21 11.80
CA CYS A 289 -4.22 -2.05 10.35
C CYS A 289 -5.64 -1.75 9.88
N LEU A 290 -6.63 -2.48 10.38
CA LEU A 290 -8.03 -2.27 9.99
C LEU A 290 -8.55 -0.91 10.49
N GLU A 291 -8.19 -0.48 11.70
CA GLU A 291 -8.54 0.85 12.20
C GLU A 291 -7.94 1.96 11.33
N ILE A 292 -6.66 1.86 10.96
CA ILE A 292 -6.02 2.81 10.03
C ILE A 292 -6.72 2.80 8.66
N PHE A 293 -7.08 1.63 8.15
CA PHE A 293 -7.82 1.52 6.90
C PHE A 293 -9.19 2.19 6.95
N GLU A 294 -9.96 1.99 8.03
CA GLU A 294 -11.26 2.66 8.20
C GLU A 294 -11.11 4.18 8.30
N MET A 295 -10.07 4.69 8.97
CA MET A 295 -9.76 6.13 8.96
C MET A 295 -9.56 6.68 7.54
N TRP A 296 -9.00 5.88 6.63
CA TRP A 296 -8.87 6.27 5.23
C TRP A 296 -10.19 6.19 4.48
N TYR A 297 -11.01 5.19 4.79
CA TYR A 297 -12.25 4.91 4.08
C TYR A 297 -13.39 5.86 4.50
N GLU A 298 -13.63 6.05 5.79
CA GLU A 298 -14.73 6.88 6.32
C GLU A 298 -14.54 8.37 5.99
N ASN A 299 -13.30 8.85 6.02
CA ASN A 299 -12.96 10.23 5.65
C ASN A 299 -13.08 10.51 4.14
N SER A 300 -13.42 9.53 3.31
CA SER A 300 -13.63 9.76 1.87
C SER A 300 -14.88 10.56 1.57
N GLY A 301 -15.87 10.60 2.47
CA GLY A 301 -17.15 11.30 2.22
C GLY A 301 -17.89 10.80 0.97
N VAL A 302 -17.40 9.74 0.33
CA VAL A 302 -18.00 9.11 -0.84
C VAL A 302 -19.06 8.16 -0.31
N VAL A 303 -20.28 8.66 -0.20
CA VAL A 303 -21.47 7.81 -0.14
C VAL A 303 -21.54 7.11 -1.50
N LEU A 304 -21.37 5.78 -1.50
CA LEU A 304 -21.52 4.94 -2.69
C LEU A 304 -22.95 4.98 -3.23
#